data_AF-A0A1W9IC21-F1
#
_entry.id   AF-A0A1W9IC21-F1
#
_cell.length_a   1.000
_cell.length_b   1.000
_cell.length_c   1.000
_cell.angle_alpha   90.00
_cell.angle_beta   90.00
_cell.angle_gamma   90.00
#
_symmetry.space_group_name_H-M   'P 1'
#
loop_
_entity.id
_entity.type
_entity.pdbx_description
1 polymer ?
#
loop_
_entity_poly.entity_id
_entity_poly.type
_entity_poly.pdbx_seq_one_letter_code
_entity_poly.pdbx_strand_id
1 'polypeptide(L)' 'MRGMALRGKLLAALGVLLIALALFVEWAPPSEPSLPETKSFLLFLGATVVMAGVIVGLLREP' A
#
# COMPACT_ATOMS: atom_id res chain seq x y z
N MET A 1 23.29 -6.81 -2.27
CA MET A 1 22.71 -5.80 -1.35
C MET A 1 21.85 -4.75 -2.06
N ARG A 2 22.23 -4.21 -3.24
CA ARG A 2 21.43 -3.21 -3.99
C ARG A 2 20.00 -3.62 -4.39
N GLY A 3 19.77 -4.90 -4.71
CA GLY A 3 18.45 -5.38 -5.16
C GLY A 3 17.37 -5.37 -4.07
N MET A 4 17.72 -5.46 -2.79
CA MET A 4 16.75 -5.47 -1.69
C MET A 4 16.29 -4.05 -1.32
N ALA A 5 17.18 -3.06 -1.37
CA ALA A 5 16.79 -1.65 -1.25
C ALA A 5 15.84 -1.20 -2.37
N LEU A 6 16.06 -1.71 -3.59
CA LEU A 6 15.14 -1.48 -4.71
C LEU A 6 13.75 -2.10 -4.45
N ARG A 7 13.70 -3.32 -3.90
CA ARG A 7 12.44 -3.98 -3.54
C ARG A 7 11.68 -3.21 -2.46
N GLY A 8 12.36 -2.68 -1.45
CA GLY A 8 11.74 -1.83 -0.42
C GLY A 8 11.14 -0.55 -1.01
N LYS A 9 11.87 0.14 -1.90
CA LYS A 9 11.37 1.33 -2.61
C LYS A 9 10.18 1.02 -3.51
N LEU A 10 10.21 -0.10 -4.23
CA LEU A 10 9.10 -0.53 -5.09
C LEU A 10 7.84 -0.84 -4.27
N LEU A 11 7.99 -1.54 -3.14
CA LEU A 11 6.90 -1.80 -2.21
C LEU A 11 6.32 -0.50 -1.65
N ALA A 12 7.17 0.42 -1.20
CA ALA A 12 6.71 1.72 -0.72
C ALA A 12 5.94 2.51 -1.80
N ALA A 13 6.47 2.55 -3.03
CA ALA A 13 5.80 3.21 -4.16
C ALA A 13 4.45 2.55 -4.49
N LEU A 14 4.38 1.22 -4.48
CA LEU A 14 3.14 0.48 -4.70
C LEU A 14 2.10 0.79 -3.61
N GLY A 15 2.50 0.83 -2.34
CA GLY A 15 1.62 1.18 -1.24
C GLY A 15 1.06 2.61 -1.36
N VAL A 16 1.89 3.57 -1.76
CA VAL A 16 1.45 4.95 -2.04
C VAL A 16 0.46 4.99 -3.20
N LEU A 17 0.69 4.22 -4.27
CA LEU A 17 -0.22 4.14 -5.40
C LEU A 17 -1.60 3.59 -4.99
N LEU A 18 -1.63 2.56 -4.14
CA LEU A 18 -2.88 2.00 -3.60
C LEU A 18 -3.66 3.02 -2.77
N ILE A 19 -2.97 3.79 -1.93
CA ILE A 19 -3.59 4.88 -1.15
C ILE A 19 -4.14 5.96 -2.09
N ALA A 20 -3.37 6.37 -3.10
CA ALA A 20 -3.82 7.34 -4.08
C ALA A 20 -5.07 6.86 -4.82
N LEU A 21 -5.10 5.58 -5.24
CA LEU A 21 -6.27 4.99 -5.87
C LEU A 21 -7.49 5.02 -4.93
N ALA A 22 -7.32 4.74 -3.65
CA ALA A 22 -8.39 4.81 -2.66
C ALA A 22 -8.94 6.24 -2.47
N LEU A 23 -8.10 7.26 -2.58
CA LEU A 23 -8.46 8.66 -2.31
C LEU A 23 -9.01 9.39 -3.53
N PHE A 24 -8.49 9.10 -4.72
CA PHE A 24 -8.76 9.87 -5.94
C PHE A 24 -9.69 9.16 -6.95
N VAL A 25 -10.00 7.88 -6.74
CA VAL A 25 -10.95 7.15 -7.58
C VAL A 25 -12.29 7.05 -6.84
N GLU A 26 -13.37 7.36 -7.55
CA GLU A 26 -14.73 7.10 -7.08
C GLU A 26 -15.02 5.60 -7.22
N TRP A 27 -15.32 4.94 -6.10
CA TRP A 27 -15.57 3.50 -6.06
C TRP A 27 -17.05 3.22 -6.07
N ALA A 28 -17.44 2.09 -6.67
CA ALA A 28 -18.82 1.64 -6.61
C ALA A 28 -19.26 1.44 -5.14
N PRO A 29 -20.54 1.69 -4.82
CA PRO A 29 -21.07 1.43 -3.50
C PRO A 29 -20.89 -0.05 -3.13
N PRO A 30 -20.75 -0.38 -1.83
CA PRO A 30 -20.64 -1.76 -1.39
C PRO A 30 -21.85 -2.58 -1.84
N SER A 31 -21.60 -3.68 -2.55
CA SER A 31 -22.65 -4.62 -2.95
C SER A 31 -23.21 -5.40 -1.75
N GLU A 32 -22.38 -5.59 -0.72
CA GLU A 32 -22.72 -6.29 0.52
C GLU A 32 -22.31 -5.44 1.74
N PRO A 33 -23.25 -5.12 2.66
CA PRO A 33 -22.96 -4.28 3.83
C PRO A 33 -21.99 -4.90 4.84
N SER A 34 -21.80 -6.21 4.77
CA SER A 34 -20.90 -6.98 5.64
C SER A 34 -19.44 -6.90 5.22
N LEU A 35 -19.16 -6.48 3.97
CA LEU A 35 -17.81 -6.40 3.45
C LEU A 35 -17.24 -4.98 3.65
N PRO A 36 -15.93 -4.86 3.92
CA PRO A 36 -15.27 -3.56 3.95
C PRO A 36 -15.44 -2.82 2.63
N GLU A 37 -15.70 -1.52 2.70
CA GLU A 37 -15.68 -0.66 1.53
C GLU A 37 -14.33 -0.80 0.80
N THR A 38 -14.35 -0.84 -0.54
CA THR A 38 -13.15 -0.93 -1.36
C THR A 38 -12.13 0.15 -1.01
N LYS A 39 -12.60 1.36 -0.71
CA LYS A 39 -11.79 2.48 -0.23
C LYS A 39 -11.05 2.12 1.06
N SER A 40 -11.77 1.66 2.09
CA SER A 40 -11.21 1.29 3.39
C SER A 40 -10.21 0.14 3.27
N PHE A 41 -10.51 -0.86 2.44
CA PHE A 41 -9.60 -1.97 2.16
C PHE A 41 -8.29 -1.49 1.51
N LEU A 42 -8.38 -0.66 0.47
CA LEU A 42 -7.20 -0.15 -0.25
C LEU A 42 -6.34 0.77 0.63
N LEU A 43 -6.95 1.57 1.51
CA LEU A 43 -6.21 2.38 2.49
C LEU A 43 -5.44 1.49 3.47
N PHE A 44 -6.09 0.46 4.02
CA PHE A 44 -5.44 -0.49 4.94
C PHE A 44 -4.30 -1.25 4.25
N LEU A 45 -4.56 -1.80 3.07
CA LEU A 45 -3.57 -2.54 2.28
C LEU A 45 -2.40 -1.62 1.89
N GLY A 46 -2.70 -0.43 1.37
CA GLY A 46 -1.70 0.55 0.98
C GLY A 46 -0.79 0.94 2.16
N ALA A 47 -1.36 1.27 3.32
CA ALA A 47 -0.58 1.59 4.52
C ALA A 47 0.32 0.42 4.96
N THR A 48 -0.20 -0.81 4.94
CA THR A 48 0.55 -2.02 5.29
C THR A 48 1.72 -2.23 4.33
N VAL A 49 1.49 -2.08 3.03
CA VAL A 49 2.52 -2.25 2.00
C VAL A 49 3.58 -1.14 2.06
N VAL A 50 3.19 0.11 2.34
CA VAL A 50 4.15 1.21 2.59
C VAL A 50 5.05 0.86 3.76
N MET A 51 4.48 0.46 4.90
CA MET A 51 5.24 0.10 6.09
C MET A 51 6.18 -1.08 5.83
N ALA A 52 5.71 -2.11 5.13
CA ALA A 52 6.56 -3.23 4.73
C ALA A 52 7.72 -2.77 3.82
N GLY A 53 7.46 -1.90 2.86
CA GLY A 53 8.48 -1.34 1.97
C GLY A 53 9.52 -0.51 2.73
N VAL A 54 9.09 0.31 3.69
CA VAL A 54 9.96 1.11 4.56
C VAL A 54 10.80 0.21 5.45
N ILE A 55 10.20 -0.80 6.10
CA ILE A 55 10.91 -1.79 6.91
C ILE A 55 11.97 -2.50 6.08
N VAL A 56 11.59 -3.04 4.92
CA VAL A 56 12.52 -3.76 4.02
C VAL A 56 13.62 -2.84 3.47
N GLY A 57 13.32 -1.57 3.24
CA GLY A 57 14.27 -0.56 2.78
C GLY A 57 15.25 -0.12 3.86
N LEU A 58 14.74 0.26 5.05
CA LEU A 58 15.50 0.87 6.14
C LEU A 58 16.24 -0.13 7.04
N LEU A 59 15.68 -1.32 7.33
CA LEU A 59 16.35 -2.31 8.20
C LEU A 59 17.66 -2.86 7.61
N ARG A 60 18.02 -2.48 6.37
CA ARG A 60 19.22 -2.98 5.68
C ARG A 60 20.04 -1.89 4.98
N GLU A 61 19.80 -0.62 5.29
CA GLU A 61 20.81 0.42 5.11
C GLU A 61 21.78 0.28 6.31
N PRO A 62 23.04 -0.18 6.08
CA PRO A 62 24.01 -0.41 7.14
C PRO A 62 24.53 0.89 7.78
#